data_AF-A0A2M8EAT5-F1
#
_entry.id   AF-A0A2M8EAT5-F1
#
_cell.length_a   1.000
_cell.length_b   1.000
_cell.length_c   1.000
_cell.angle_alpha   90.00
_cell.angle_beta   90.00
_cell.angle_gamma   90.00
#
_symmetry.space_group_name_H-M   'P 1'
#
loop_
_entity.id
_entity.type
_entity.pdbx_description
1 polymer ?
#
loop_
_entity_poly.entity_id
_entity_poly.type
_entity_poly.pdbx_seq_one_letter_code
_entity_poly.pdbx_strand_id
1 'polypeptide(L)'
;MPTDSPATACLSELQIRLVARHEEPRYKELMAQHHYLGDLPKIGETLWYVATWRDQWVALLSISAAALKCGVRDRWIGWDFTTQYGRLKLIANNSRFLILPDWHLPNVGSRVLSLMQRRLSGDWQTRFGHPVLLLETFVDPSRFHGGVYRASNWTELGLTQGFRRTRAGYSQAHHAPKRVFVYPLCRNPKVLLTQADRAQLQLTGKPNIMLSAAQMRILPDFFNDIADPRSRSGRRHRLSSVLSIAAAATLCGMKGYKAMAGWAKDLGDKALGRLGCRRVNGQYVVPSESVIRDVLIRVDPAVLDGALQKWNAAFAPDDKCIAVDGKTMCNAVDDKGHQTHIMSAVGHQSAVCHTQKKSALCP
;
A
#
# COMPACT_ATOMS: atom_id res chain seq x y z
N MET A 1 17.09 -21.53 48.36
CA MET A 1 16.88 -21.25 46.93
C MET A 1 15.38 -21.23 46.70
N PRO A 2 14.75 -20.12 46.28
CA PRO A 2 13.34 -20.17 45.93
C PRO A 2 13.21 -21.04 44.69
N THR A 3 12.51 -22.16 44.80
CA THR A 3 12.12 -22.95 43.63
C THR A 3 11.13 -22.12 42.84
N ASP A 4 11.57 -21.60 41.69
CA ASP A 4 10.68 -20.89 40.76
C ASP A 4 9.46 -21.77 40.44
N SER A 5 8.27 -21.19 40.56
CA SER A 5 7.04 -21.86 40.15
C SER A 5 7.16 -22.29 38.68
N PRO A 6 6.60 -23.45 38.27
CA PRO A 6 6.60 -23.90 36.87
C PRO A 6 6.14 -22.82 35.88
N ALA A 7 5.24 -21.93 36.30
CA ALA A 7 4.79 -20.79 35.50
C ALA A 7 5.91 -19.76 35.25
N THR A 8 6.74 -19.46 36.25
CA THR A 8 7.87 -18.53 36.12
C THR A 8 8.95 -19.10 35.21
N ALA A 9 9.27 -20.39 35.37
CA ALA A 9 10.22 -21.09 34.50
C ALA A 9 9.74 -21.12 33.03
N CYS A 10 8.45 -21.39 32.80
CA CYS A 10 7.87 -21.36 31.46
C CYS A 10 8.03 -19.98 30.79
N LEU A 11 7.81 -18.89 31.53
CA LEU A 11 7.92 -17.52 30.98
C LEU A 11 9.36 -17.13 30.61
N SER A 12 10.34 -17.52 31.43
CA SER A 12 11.75 -17.17 31.19
C SER A 12 12.35 -17.99 30.04
N GLU A 13 12.02 -19.29 29.97
CA GLU A 13 12.51 -20.24 28.97
C GLU A 13 11.74 -20.21 27.64
N LEU A 14 10.63 -19.47 27.57
CA LEU A 14 9.79 -19.38 26.37
C LEU A 14 10.59 -18.85 25.17
N GLN A 15 10.56 -19.60 24.08
CA GLN A 15 11.18 -19.24 22.81
C GLN A 15 10.12 -18.97 21.76
N ILE A 16 10.47 -18.18 20.75
CA ILE A 16 9.62 -17.99 19.58
C ILE A 16 10.47 -18.19 18.32
N ARG A 17 9.90 -18.86 17.33
CA ARG A 17 10.56 -19.10 16.04
C ARG A 17 9.54 -19.17 14.91
N LEU A 18 10.05 -19.05 13.69
CA LEU A 18 9.26 -19.32 12.51
C LEU A 18 8.84 -20.80 12.50
N VAL A 19 7.61 -21.03 12.03
CA VAL A 19 7.10 -22.38 11.75
C VAL A 19 7.87 -22.94 10.55
N ALA A 20 8.43 -24.13 10.71
CA ALA A 20 9.12 -24.81 9.62
C ALA A 20 8.12 -25.35 8.60
N ARG A 21 8.56 -25.54 7.35
CA ARG A 21 7.67 -25.99 6.26
C ARG A 21 6.94 -27.31 6.58
N HIS A 22 7.63 -28.24 7.25
CA HIS A 22 7.06 -29.54 7.65
C HIS A 22 6.08 -29.43 8.83
N GLU A 23 6.10 -28.31 9.57
CA GLU A 23 5.20 -28.04 10.69
C GLU A 23 3.93 -27.28 10.28
N GLU A 24 3.87 -26.76 9.05
CA GLU A 24 2.72 -26.00 8.55
C GLU A 24 1.38 -26.75 8.63
N PRO A 25 1.29 -28.08 8.38
CA PRO A 25 0.04 -28.81 8.56
C PRO A 25 -0.46 -28.77 10.01
N ARG A 26 0.43 -29.06 10.98
CA ARG A 26 0.12 -28.99 12.42
C ARG A 26 -0.30 -27.59 12.85
N TYR A 27 0.38 -26.56 12.34
CA TYR A 27 0.01 -25.17 12.59
C TYR A 27 -1.42 -24.86 12.15
N LYS A 28 -1.78 -25.26 10.93
CA LYS A 28 -3.12 -25.03 10.38
C LYS A 28 -4.19 -25.77 11.18
N GLU A 29 -3.94 -27.03 11.51
CA GLU A 29 -4.85 -27.86 12.31
C GLU A 29 -5.15 -27.22 13.66
N LEU A 30 -4.12 -26.87 14.43
CA LEU A 30 -4.28 -26.23 15.74
C LEU A 30 -4.95 -24.85 15.63
N MET A 31 -4.62 -24.06 14.61
CA MET A 31 -5.26 -22.77 14.39
C MET A 31 -6.74 -22.93 14.02
N ALA A 32 -7.08 -23.88 13.17
CA ALA A 32 -8.46 -24.18 12.78
C ALA A 32 -9.28 -24.68 13.98
N GLN A 33 -8.69 -25.52 14.82
CA GLN A 33 -9.36 -26.14 15.96
C GLN A 33 -9.59 -25.15 17.11
N HIS A 34 -8.62 -24.30 17.42
CA HIS A 34 -8.63 -23.53 18.67
C HIS A 34 -8.80 -22.02 18.50
N HIS A 35 -8.49 -21.43 17.35
CA HIS A 35 -8.71 -20.00 17.15
C HIS A 35 -10.18 -19.75 16.77
N TYR A 36 -10.84 -18.77 17.41
CA TYR A 36 -12.28 -18.50 17.21
C TYR A 36 -12.70 -18.08 15.78
N LEU A 37 -11.72 -17.74 14.92
CA LEU A 37 -11.90 -17.46 13.48
C LEU A 37 -11.32 -18.55 12.58
N GLY A 38 -10.90 -19.67 13.16
CA GLY A 38 -10.16 -20.73 12.50
C GLY A 38 -8.83 -20.28 11.90
N ASP A 39 -8.33 -21.11 10.99
CA ASP A 39 -7.11 -20.85 10.25
C ASP A 39 -7.27 -19.67 9.29
N LEU A 40 -6.12 -19.19 8.78
CA LEU A 40 -6.07 -18.08 7.85
C LEU A 40 -5.05 -18.44 6.76
N PRO A 41 -5.46 -18.50 5.48
CA PRO A 41 -4.54 -18.60 4.37
C PRO A 41 -3.50 -17.47 4.43
N LYS A 42 -2.31 -17.69 3.88
CA LYS A 42 -1.28 -16.63 3.79
C LYS A 42 -1.83 -15.48 2.91
N ILE A 43 -1.85 -14.26 3.45
CA ILE A 43 -2.37 -13.07 2.77
C ILE A 43 -1.19 -12.18 2.44
N GLY A 44 -0.86 -12.08 1.15
CA GLY A 44 0.35 -11.39 0.70
C GLY A 44 1.59 -11.96 1.40
N GLU A 45 2.47 -11.08 1.85
CA GLU A 45 3.58 -11.44 2.70
C GLU A 45 3.07 -11.89 4.07
N THR A 46 3.45 -13.09 4.50
CA THR A 46 3.00 -13.67 5.76
C THR A 46 4.09 -14.53 6.38
N LEU A 47 4.31 -14.35 7.69
CA LEU A 47 5.11 -15.20 8.55
C LEU A 47 4.21 -15.88 9.59
N TRP A 48 4.49 -17.15 9.85
CA TRP A 48 3.89 -17.90 10.95
C TRP A 48 4.93 -18.15 12.02
N TYR A 49 4.56 -17.86 13.26
CA TYR A 49 5.38 -18.09 14.43
C TYR A 49 4.75 -19.14 15.33
N VAL A 50 5.61 -19.95 15.92
CA VAL A 50 5.29 -20.83 17.04
C VAL A 50 6.14 -20.39 18.23
N ALA A 51 5.47 -20.21 19.37
CA ALA A 51 6.11 -20.07 20.66
C ALA A 51 6.21 -21.45 21.32
N THR A 52 7.37 -21.78 21.86
CA THR A 52 7.66 -23.10 22.42
C THR A 52 8.29 -23.02 23.79
N TRP A 53 7.98 -23.98 24.64
CA TRP A 53 8.67 -24.23 25.91
C TRP A 53 8.99 -25.72 26.00
N ARG A 54 10.29 -26.07 26.12
CA ARG A 54 10.77 -27.47 26.15
C ARG A 54 10.16 -28.32 25.04
N ASP A 55 10.25 -27.81 23.81
CA ASP A 55 9.70 -28.38 22.56
C ASP A 55 8.17 -28.52 22.49
N GLN A 56 7.44 -28.16 23.55
CA GLN A 56 5.99 -28.08 23.52
C GLN A 56 5.53 -26.77 22.89
N TRP A 57 4.50 -26.85 22.05
CA TRP A 57 3.90 -25.68 21.43
C TRP A 57 2.98 -24.98 22.42
N VAL A 58 3.21 -23.68 22.62
CA VAL A 58 2.54 -22.84 23.63
C VAL A 58 1.56 -21.89 22.96
N ALA A 59 1.99 -21.21 21.90
CA ALA A 59 1.18 -20.21 21.21
C ALA A 59 1.54 -20.10 19.73
N LEU A 60 0.59 -19.65 18.91
CA LEU A 60 0.70 -19.50 17.46
C LEU A 60 0.38 -18.06 17.05
N LEU A 61 1.15 -17.49 16.11
CA LEU A 61 0.89 -16.18 15.54
C LEU A 61 0.97 -16.16 14.02
N SER A 62 -0.02 -15.54 13.37
CA SER A 62 0.04 -15.20 11.95
C SER A 62 0.27 -13.71 11.79
N ILE A 63 1.45 -13.33 11.31
CA ILE A 63 1.78 -11.95 10.96
C ILE A 63 1.70 -11.82 9.44
N SER A 64 0.74 -11.06 8.92
CA SER A 64 0.48 -10.90 7.49
C SER A 64 0.66 -9.45 7.04
N ALA A 65 0.52 -9.21 5.73
CA ALA A 65 0.43 -7.85 5.20
C ALA A 65 -0.68 -7.03 5.89
N ALA A 66 -0.45 -5.72 6.02
CA ALA A 66 -1.39 -4.78 6.63
C ALA A 66 -2.76 -4.76 5.93
N ALA A 67 -3.79 -4.38 6.69
CA ALA A 67 -5.08 -4.04 6.15
C ALA A 67 -4.98 -2.86 5.19
N LEU A 68 -5.46 -3.06 3.95
CA LEU A 68 -5.41 -2.04 2.89
C LEU A 68 -6.07 -0.72 3.30
N LYS A 69 -7.14 -0.77 4.09
CA LYS A 69 -7.89 0.41 4.54
C LYS A 69 -8.11 0.34 6.04
N CYS A 70 -7.57 1.32 6.78
CA CYS A 70 -7.78 1.43 8.21
C CYS A 70 -7.76 2.91 8.61
N GLY A 71 -8.92 3.58 8.52
CA GLY A 71 -9.00 5.03 8.70
C GLY A 71 -8.48 5.55 10.05
N VAL A 72 -8.65 4.80 11.14
CA VAL A 72 -8.11 5.20 12.46
C VAL A 72 -6.59 5.15 12.50
N ARG A 73 -5.97 4.11 11.92
CA ARG A 73 -4.51 4.02 11.76
C ARG A 73 -4.00 5.12 10.83
N ASP A 74 -4.66 5.29 9.68
CA ASP A 74 -4.19 6.21 8.64
C ASP A 74 -4.19 7.65 9.16
N ARG A 75 -5.23 8.07 9.91
CA ARG A 75 -5.25 9.36 10.62
C ARG A 75 -4.20 9.46 11.71
N TRP A 76 -3.96 8.39 12.47
CA TRP A 76 -2.94 8.40 13.52
C TRP A 76 -1.53 8.53 12.95
N ILE A 77 -1.22 7.89 11.82
CA ILE A 77 0.05 8.05 11.10
C ILE A 77 0.17 9.48 10.56
N GLY A 78 -0.90 10.00 9.97
CA GLY A 78 -0.94 11.34 9.38
C GLY A 78 -0.39 11.40 7.95
N TRP A 79 -0.30 10.26 7.26
CA TRP A 79 0.07 10.21 5.85
C TRP A 79 -1.12 10.56 4.94
N ASP A 80 -0.81 10.99 3.72
CA ASP A 80 -1.82 11.18 2.68
C ASP A 80 -2.13 9.86 1.96
N PHE A 81 -3.28 9.81 1.28
CA PHE A 81 -3.74 8.60 0.59
C PHE A 81 -2.84 8.18 -0.58
N THR A 82 -2.14 9.12 -1.21
CA THR A 82 -1.32 8.85 -2.39
C THR A 82 -0.03 8.11 -2.02
N THR A 83 0.60 8.50 -0.91
CA THR A 83 1.83 7.85 -0.41
C THR A 83 1.56 6.61 0.42
N GLN A 84 0.40 6.55 1.09
CA GLN A 84 -0.02 5.42 1.93
C GLN A 84 0.17 4.07 1.23
N TYR A 85 -0.36 3.91 0.01
CA TYR A 85 -0.44 2.60 -0.64
C TYR A 85 0.94 1.96 -0.82
N GLY A 86 1.91 2.73 -1.30
CA GLY A 86 3.29 2.27 -1.51
C GLY A 86 4.06 2.01 -0.20
N ARG A 87 3.55 2.49 0.95
CA ARG A 87 4.17 2.35 2.27
C ARG A 87 3.46 1.34 3.17
N LEU A 88 2.27 0.85 2.81
CA LEU A 88 1.55 -0.18 3.58
C LEU A 88 2.39 -1.45 3.82
N LYS A 89 3.31 -1.79 2.91
CA LYS A 89 4.25 -2.91 3.10
C LYS A 89 5.19 -2.76 4.30
N LEU A 90 5.38 -1.54 4.80
CA LEU A 90 6.15 -1.28 6.03
C LEU A 90 5.33 -1.52 7.31
N ILE A 91 4.08 -1.96 7.17
CA ILE A 91 3.19 -2.29 8.27
C ILE A 91 2.81 -3.76 8.15
N ALA A 92 2.83 -4.48 9.27
CA ALA A 92 2.36 -5.85 9.34
C ALA A 92 1.17 -5.97 10.30
N ASN A 93 0.28 -6.90 10.00
CA ASN A 93 -0.90 -7.18 10.80
C ASN A 93 -0.70 -8.48 11.58
N ASN A 94 -0.79 -8.42 12.90
CA ASN A 94 -0.99 -9.60 13.73
C ASN A 94 -2.44 -10.10 13.55
N SER A 95 -2.62 -10.89 12.49
CA SER A 95 -3.90 -11.35 11.96
C SER A 95 -4.51 -12.51 12.75
N ARG A 96 -3.69 -13.30 13.43
CA ARG A 96 -4.10 -14.37 14.33
C ARG A 96 -3.14 -14.45 15.50
N PHE A 97 -3.68 -14.53 16.70
CA PHE A 97 -2.91 -14.84 17.89
C PHE A 97 -3.69 -15.83 18.75
N LEU A 98 -3.10 -17.00 18.96
CA LEU A 98 -3.69 -18.12 19.68
C LEU A 98 -2.73 -18.57 20.77
N ILE A 99 -3.17 -18.55 22.03
CA ILE A 99 -2.53 -19.31 23.11
C ILE A 99 -3.26 -20.65 23.17
N LEU A 100 -2.52 -21.75 23.07
CA LEU A 100 -3.11 -23.09 23.06
C LEU A 100 -3.77 -23.39 24.41
N PRO A 101 -4.86 -24.19 24.45
CA PRO A 101 -5.72 -24.33 25.63
C PRO A 101 -4.98 -24.63 26.95
N ASP A 102 -3.97 -25.49 26.90
CA ASP A 102 -3.22 -25.94 28.07
C ASP A 102 -2.24 -24.87 28.62
N TRP A 103 -2.08 -23.75 27.92
CA TRP A 103 -1.07 -22.74 28.17
C TRP A 103 -1.63 -21.37 28.58
N HIS A 104 -2.87 -21.33 29.07
CA HIS A 104 -3.54 -20.12 29.56
C HIS A 104 -2.99 -19.71 30.93
N LEU A 105 -1.68 -19.45 30.99
CA LEU A 105 -0.97 -19.00 32.19
C LEU A 105 -0.84 -17.47 32.18
N PRO A 106 -0.77 -16.84 33.37
CA PRO A 106 -0.51 -15.41 33.47
C PRO A 106 0.73 -15.00 32.67
N ASN A 107 0.64 -13.87 31.98
CA ASN A 107 1.74 -13.22 31.24
C ASN A 107 2.31 -13.98 30.02
N VAL A 108 1.85 -15.19 29.69
CA VAL A 108 2.29 -15.92 28.48
C VAL A 108 2.02 -15.09 27.23
N GLY A 109 0.82 -14.52 27.13
CA GLY A 109 0.43 -13.73 25.97
C GLY A 109 1.34 -12.53 25.71
N SER A 110 1.61 -11.73 26.75
CA SER A 110 2.49 -10.56 26.66
C SER A 110 3.95 -10.94 26.43
N ARG A 111 4.42 -12.05 27.03
CA ARG A 111 5.77 -12.58 26.81
C ARG A 111 5.96 -13.01 25.34
N VAL A 112 4.99 -13.72 24.79
CA VAL A 112 5.00 -14.16 23.38
C VAL A 112 5.00 -12.97 22.42
N LEU A 113 4.14 -11.97 22.65
CA LEU A 113 4.15 -10.74 21.85
C LEU A 113 5.51 -10.02 21.90
N SER A 114 6.08 -9.88 23.11
CA SER A 114 7.39 -9.24 23.30
C SER A 114 8.52 -9.97 22.57
N LEU A 115 8.53 -11.31 22.61
CA LEU A 115 9.49 -12.13 21.89
C LEU A 115 9.33 -11.98 20.37
N MET A 116 8.10 -12.01 19.86
CA MET A 116 7.79 -11.83 18.43
C MET A 116 8.25 -10.47 17.92
N GLN A 117 7.90 -9.40 18.64
CA GLN A 117 8.22 -8.02 18.27
C GLN A 117 9.72 -7.78 18.12
N ARG A 118 10.56 -8.39 18.98
CA ARG A 118 12.02 -8.24 18.94
C ARG A 118 12.67 -8.77 17.66
N ARG A 119 12.08 -9.78 17.02
CA ARG A 119 12.66 -10.45 15.84
C ARG A 119 11.95 -10.15 14.54
N LEU A 120 10.68 -9.74 14.60
CA LEU A 120 9.80 -9.62 13.43
C LEU A 120 10.42 -8.83 12.29
N SER A 121 10.96 -7.64 12.55
CA SER A 121 11.53 -6.82 11.46
C SER A 121 12.73 -7.48 10.79
N GLY A 122 13.54 -8.24 11.54
CA GLY A 122 14.68 -9.00 11.01
C GLY A 122 14.21 -10.16 10.14
N ASP A 123 13.29 -10.99 10.65
CA ASP A 123 12.75 -12.11 9.89
C ASP A 123 12.02 -11.64 8.61
N TRP A 124 11.27 -10.52 8.69
CA TRP A 124 10.57 -9.95 7.55
C TRP A 124 11.54 -9.44 6.48
N GLN A 125 12.59 -8.73 6.90
CA GLN A 125 13.65 -8.27 6.01
C GLN A 125 14.34 -9.45 5.31
N THR A 126 14.71 -10.50 6.04
CA THR A 126 15.33 -11.69 5.47
C THR A 126 14.41 -12.39 4.45
N ARG A 127 13.10 -12.43 4.72
CA ARG A 127 12.15 -13.19 3.91
C ARG A 127 11.58 -12.43 2.70
N PHE A 128 11.44 -11.11 2.81
CA PHE A 128 10.73 -10.27 1.82
C PHE A 128 11.56 -9.09 1.31
N GLY A 129 12.74 -8.83 1.89
CA GLY A 129 13.67 -7.82 1.39
C GLY A 129 13.35 -6.38 1.80
N HIS A 130 12.46 -6.17 2.76
CA HIS A 130 12.19 -4.85 3.35
C HIS A 130 11.76 -4.95 4.83
N PRO A 131 11.89 -3.87 5.62
CA PRO A 131 11.59 -3.92 7.04
C PRO A 131 10.09 -3.74 7.32
N VAL A 132 9.71 -3.95 8.58
CA VAL A 132 8.41 -3.57 9.13
C VAL A 132 8.66 -2.53 10.23
N LEU A 133 7.98 -1.39 10.14
CA LEU A 133 8.13 -0.27 11.06
C LEU A 133 7.02 -0.23 12.12
N LEU A 134 5.85 -0.79 11.80
CA LEU A 134 4.67 -0.75 12.65
C LEU A 134 3.92 -2.09 12.57
N LEU A 135 3.46 -2.56 13.72
CA LEU A 135 2.48 -3.63 13.82
C LEU A 135 1.09 -3.06 14.04
N GLU A 136 0.08 -3.71 13.46
CA GLU A 136 -1.33 -3.49 13.77
C GLU A 136 -2.02 -4.80 14.16
N THR A 137 -3.16 -4.70 14.83
CA THR A 137 -4.07 -5.82 15.05
C THR A 137 -5.49 -5.33 15.27
N PHE A 138 -6.45 -6.24 15.16
CA PHE A 138 -7.87 -5.94 15.21
C PHE A 138 -8.59 -6.86 16.20
N VAL A 139 -9.10 -6.30 17.28
CA VAL A 139 -9.81 -7.03 18.34
C VAL A 139 -11.30 -6.83 18.18
N ASP A 140 -12.06 -7.93 18.19
CA ASP A 140 -13.53 -7.88 18.22
C ASP A 140 -14.01 -7.55 19.64
N PRO A 141 -14.55 -6.34 19.89
CA PRO A 141 -14.96 -5.92 21.23
C PRO A 141 -16.15 -6.70 21.78
N SER A 142 -16.91 -7.42 20.93
CA SER A 142 -18.01 -8.29 21.39
C SER A 142 -17.52 -9.58 22.03
N ARG A 143 -16.27 -9.97 21.76
CA ARG A 143 -15.66 -11.23 22.23
C ARG A 143 -14.53 -11.00 23.21
N PHE A 144 -13.71 -9.98 22.97
CA PHE A 144 -12.47 -9.78 23.70
C PHE A 144 -12.29 -8.33 24.09
N HIS A 145 -11.83 -8.13 25.33
CA HIS A 145 -11.45 -6.82 25.80
C HIS A 145 -10.21 -6.28 25.07
N GLY A 146 -9.25 -7.14 24.69
CA GLY A 146 -7.95 -6.74 24.15
C GLY A 146 -6.85 -6.58 25.22
N GLY A 147 -7.05 -7.18 26.39
CA GLY A 147 -6.17 -7.01 27.56
C GLY A 147 -4.70 -7.34 27.29
N VAL A 148 -4.40 -8.38 26.51
CA VAL A 148 -3.02 -8.75 26.18
C VAL A 148 -2.26 -7.65 25.43
N TYR A 149 -2.95 -6.90 24.56
CA TYR A 149 -2.35 -5.80 23.81
C TYR A 149 -2.11 -4.58 24.71
N ARG A 150 -3.09 -4.25 25.59
CA ARG A 150 -2.92 -3.18 26.59
C ARG A 150 -1.78 -3.47 27.56
N ALA A 151 -1.67 -4.72 28.03
CA ALA A 151 -0.60 -5.16 28.90
C ALA A 151 0.78 -5.21 28.20
N SER A 152 0.83 -5.18 26.87
CA SER A 152 2.07 -5.24 26.08
C SER A 152 2.44 -3.90 25.44
N ASN A 153 1.99 -2.78 26.00
CA ASN A 153 2.28 -1.42 25.53
C ASN A 153 1.81 -1.13 24.09
N TRP A 154 0.75 -1.80 23.61
CA TRP A 154 0.13 -1.41 22.34
C TRP A 154 -0.77 -0.20 22.56
N THR A 155 -0.78 0.71 21.59
CA THR A 155 -1.65 1.88 21.59
C THR A 155 -2.98 1.55 20.92
N GLU A 156 -4.09 1.77 21.62
CA GLU A 156 -5.43 1.67 21.03
C GLU A 156 -5.78 2.95 20.26
N LEU A 157 -6.17 2.81 19.00
CA LEU A 157 -6.48 3.95 18.11
C LEU A 157 -7.98 4.21 17.93
N GLY A 158 -8.83 3.33 18.46
CA GLY A 158 -10.28 3.38 18.32
C GLY A 158 -10.86 2.29 17.44
N LEU A 159 -12.07 2.50 16.91
CA LEU A 159 -12.84 1.49 16.19
C LEU A 159 -12.70 1.59 14.67
N THR A 160 -12.68 0.44 14.00
CA THR A 160 -12.95 0.38 12.55
C THR A 160 -14.42 0.70 12.28
N GLN A 161 -14.74 1.04 11.03
CA GLN A 161 -16.13 1.22 10.60
C GLN A 161 -16.91 -0.09 10.50
N GLY A 162 -16.31 -1.27 10.69
CA GLY A 162 -17.07 -2.53 10.69
C GLY A 162 -17.54 -3.04 9.32
N PHE A 163 -16.99 -2.54 8.23
CA PHE A 163 -17.22 -3.07 6.87
C PHE A 163 -16.53 -4.43 6.67
N ARG A 164 -17.22 -5.36 6.00
CA ARG A 164 -16.66 -6.66 5.60
C ARG A 164 -16.49 -6.73 4.09
N ARG A 165 -15.38 -7.28 3.62
CA ARG A 165 -15.20 -7.58 2.19
C ARG A 165 -16.11 -8.76 1.80
N THR A 166 -16.88 -8.58 0.73
CA THR A 166 -17.74 -9.59 0.10
C THR A 166 -17.26 -9.85 -1.32
N ARG A 167 -17.79 -10.88 -1.99
CA ARG A 167 -17.49 -11.13 -3.42
C ARG A 167 -17.88 -9.95 -4.33
N ALA A 168 -18.88 -9.15 -3.93
CA ALA A 168 -19.36 -7.97 -4.65
C ALA A 168 -18.71 -6.64 -4.18
N GLY A 169 -17.68 -6.69 -3.32
CA GLY A 169 -17.01 -5.49 -2.81
C GLY A 169 -17.01 -5.44 -1.29
N TYR A 170 -17.73 -4.48 -0.70
CA TYR A 170 -17.86 -4.33 0.75
C TYR A 170 -19.33 -4.37 1.18
N SER A 171 -19.59 -4.86 2.39
CA SER A 171 -20.94 -4.86 2.98
C SER A 171 -21.52 -3.45 3.01
N GLN A 172 -22.84 -3.34 2.86
CA GLN A 172 -23.51 -2.03 2.95
C GLN A 172 -23.69 -1.56 4.39
N ALA A 173 -23.72 -2.48 5.37
CA ALA A 173 -23.91 -2.15 6.77
C ALA A 173 -22.67 -2.45 7.65
N HIS A 174 -22.62 -1.72 8.77
CA HIS A 174 -21.56 -1.65 9.76
C HIS A 174 -21.75 -2.72 10.85
N HIS A 175 -21.46 -3.98 10.56
CA HIS A 175 -21.92 -5.07 11.43
C HIS A 175 -20.98 -5.39 12.60
N ALA A 176 -19.68 -5.13 12.46
CA ALA A 176 -18.70 -5.57 13.47
C ALA A 176 -17.48 -4.63 13.53
N PRO A 177 -17.60 -3.44 14.13
CA PRO A 177 -16.46 -2.57 14.38
C PRO A 177 -15.43 -3.29 15.26
N LYS A 178 -14.15 -3.17 14.92
CA LYS A 178 -13.03 -3.78 15.65
C LYS A 178 -12.20 -2.70 16.32
N ARG A 179 -11.72 -2.95 17.54
CA ARG A 179 -10.70 -2.11 18.18
C ARG A 179 -9.38 -2.30 17.43
N VAL A 180 -8.75 -1.19 17.05
CA VAL A 180 -7.46 -1.18 16.37
C VAL A 180 -6.38 -0.88 17.37
N PHE A 181 -5.40 -1.76 17.46
CA PHE A 181 -4.20 -1.54 18.26
C PHE A 181 -2.99 -1.46 17.34
N VAL A 182 -2.02 -0.61 17.69
CA VAL A 182 -0.74 -0.51 16.99
C VAL A 182 0.44 -0.62 17.94
N TYR A 183 1.56 -1.12 17.43
CA TYR A 183 2.82 -1.24 18.16
C TYR A 183 4.00 -0.80 17.28
N PRO A 184 4.75 0.25 17.65
CA PRO A 184 5.97 0.66 16.98
C PRO A 184 7.07 -0.41 17.06
N LEU A 185 7.65 -0.81 15.93
CA LEU A 185 8.87 -1.66 15.90
C LEU A 185 10.15 -0.85 15.78
N CYS A 186 10.03 0.47 15.62
CA CYS A 186 11.14 1.41 15.51
C CYS A 186 10.82 2.70 16.27
N ARG A 187 11.84 3.54 16.49
CA ARG A 187 11.64 4.89 17.03
C ARG A 187 10.95 5.75 15.97
N ASN A 188 9.96 6.53 16.39
CA ASN A 188 9.24 7.50 15.55
C ASN A 188 8.67 6.91 14.24
N PRO A 189 7.87 5.82 14.28
CA PRO A 189 7.37 5.16 13.07
C PRO A 189 6.55 6.11 12.19
N LYS A 190 5.81 7.04 12.79
CA LYS A 190 5.02 8.05 12.07
C LYS A 190 5.90 8.92 11.16
N VAL A 191 7.03 9.42 11.69
CA VAL A 191 7.96 10.26 10.94
C VAL A 191 8.50 9.48 9.74
N LEU A 192 9.01 8.27 9.96
CA LEU A 192 9.51 7.41 8.89
C LEU A 192 8.43 7.09 7.85
N LEU A 193 7.24 6.68 8.28
CA LEU A 193 6.11 6.36 7.38
C LEU A 193 5.61 7.56 6.59
N THR A 194 5.93 8.79 7.00
CA THR A 194 5.59 10.02 6.26
C THR A 194 6.77 10.59 5.45
N GLN A 195 7.97 10.05 5.63
CA GLN A 195 9.19 10.63 5.08
C GLN A 195 9.29 10.51 3.55
N ALA A 196 9.73 11.59 2.90
CA ALA A 196 9.90 11.67 1.45
C ALA A 196 10.94 10.66 0.92
N ASP A 197 12.07 10.55 1.63
CA ASP A 197 13.19 9.70 1.24
C ASP A 197 12.84 8.21 1.38
N ARG A 198 12.64 7.55 0.22
CA ARG A 198 12.34 6.12 0.12
C ARG A 198 13.55 5.23 0.37
N ALA A 199 14.77 5.74 0.16
CA ALA A 199 15.99 4.98 0.39
C ALA A 199 16.18 4.71 1.89
N GLN A 200 15.87 5.70 2.73
CA GLN A 200 15.84 5.53 4.19
C GLN A 200 14.80 4.50 4.66
N LEU A 201 13.76 4.26 3.87
CA LEU A 201 12.75 3.23 4.14
C LEU A 201 13.11 1.87 3.55
N GLN A 202 14.28 1.74 2.92
CA GLN A 202 14.73 0.56 2.18
C GLN A 202 13.70 0.10 1.14
N LEU A 203 12.92 1.04 0.61
CA LEU A 203 11.92 0.73 -0.40
C LEU A 203 12.54 0.79 -1.78
N THR A 204 12.68 -0.38 -2.40
CA THR A 204 13.07 -0.49 -3.81
C THR A 204 11.86 -0.28 -4.74
N GLY A 205 12.14 0.13 -5.98
CA GLY A 205 11.14 0.35 -7.02
C GLY A 205 10.45 1.71 -6.98
N LYS A 206 9.71 2.02 -8.07
CA LYS A 206 8.97 3.28 -8.20
C LYS A 206 7.83 3.36 -7.18
N PRO A 207 7.48 4.56 -6.69
CA PRO A 207 6.27 4.74 -5.89
C PRO A 207 5.05 4.37 -6.74
N ASN A 208 4.24 3.45 -6.24
CA ASN A 208 2.90 3.21 -6.78
C ASN A 208 1.92 4.03 -5.95
N ILE A 209 1.20 4.94 -6.60
CA ILE A 209 0.13 5.69 -5.95
C ILE A 209 -1.21 5.02 -6.22
N MET A 210 -2.17 5.20 -5.32
CA MET A 210 -3.55 4.81 -5.57
C MET A 210 -4.41 6.07 -5.62
N LEU A 211 -5.18 6.25 -6.69
CA LEU A 211 -6.06 7.39 -6.83
C LEU A 211 -7.26 7.27 -5.89
N SER A 212 -7.59 8.37 -5.21
CA SER A 212 -8.83 8.47 -4.43
C SER A 212 -10.06 8.49 -5.34
N ALA A 213 -11.23 8.20 -4.80
CA ALA A 213 -12.48 8.29 -5.54
C ALA A 213 -12.79 9.70 -6.05
N ALA A 214 -12.35 10.73 -5.33
CA ALA A 214 -12.47 12.12 -5.76
C ALA A 214 -11.53 12.42 -6.92
N GLN A 215 -10.25 12.02 -6.81
CA GLN A 215 -9.27 12.15 -7.88
C GLN A 215 -9.71 11.45 -9.16
N MET A 216 -10.16 10.20 -9.08
CA MET A 216 -10.69 9.46 -10.25
C MET A 216 -11.85 10.18 -10.94
N ARG A 217 -12.66 10.95 -10.19
CA ARG A 217 -13.83 11.66 -10.73
C ARG A 217 -13.44 12.94 -11.47
N ILE A 218 -12.44 13.66 -10.96
CA ILE A 218 -12.02 14.96 -11.51
C ILE A 218 -10.99 14.75 -12.64
N LEU A 219 -10.24 13.65 -12.64
CA LEU A 219 -9.20 13.38 -13.64
C LEU A 219 -9.65 13.55 -15.11
N PRO A 220 -10.84 13.07 -15.54
CA PRO A 220 -11.32 13.33 -16.89
C PRO A 220 -11.45 14.80 -17.27
N ASP A 221 -11.73 15.67 -16.30
CA ASP A 221 -12.00 17.08 -16.57
C ASP A 221 -10.77 17.83 -17.07
N PHE A 222 -9.57 17.40 -16.64
CA PHE A 222 -8.30 17.95 -17.11
C PHE A 222 -8.04 17.68 -18.60
N PHE A 223 -8.73 16.72 -19.19
CA PHE A 223 -8.56 16.32 -20.58
C PHE A 223 -9.71 16.76 -21.50
N ASN A 224 -10.72 17.48 -20.99
CA ASN A 224 -11.90 17.86 -21.77
C ASN A 224 -11.57 18.87 -22.89
N ASP A 225 -10.55 19.71 -22.70
CA ASP A 225 -10.14 20.73 -23.67
C ASP A 225 -9.27 20.16 -24.80
N ILE A 226 -8.89 18.88 -24.74
CA ILE A 226 -8.05 18.24 -25.75
C ILE A 226 -8.92 17.85 -26.95
N ALA A 227 -8.59 18.39 -28.13
CA ALA A 227 -9.27 18.03 -29.36
C ALA A 227 -9.06 16.54 -29.70
N ASP A 228 -10.15 15.83 -30.02
CA ASP A 228 -10.09 14.40 -30.37
C ASP A 228 -9.53 14.18 -31.77
N PRO A 229 -8.30 13.64 -31.92
CA PRO A 229 -7.62 13.51 -33.20
C PRO A 229 -8.15 12.31 -34.03
N ARG A 230 -9.09 11.52 -33.48
CA ARG A 230 -9.64 10.35 -34.16
C ARG A 230 -10.78 10.76 -35.10
N SER A 231 -10.97 9.98 -36.17
CA SER A 231 -12.12 10.11 -37.07
C SER A 231 -13.43 9.89 -36.31
N ARG A 232 -14.54 10.49 -36.78
CA ARG A 232 -15.86 10.38 -36.12
C ARG A 232 -16.31 8.92 -35.93
N SER A 233 -16.01 8.03 -36.89
CA SER A 233 -16.32 6.59 -36.80
C SER A 233 -15.51 5.83 -35.75
N GLY A 234 -14.34 6.34 -35.34
CA GLY A 234 -13.46 5.75 -34.33
C GLY A 234 -13.79 6.16 -32.88
N ARG A 235 -14.71 7.11 -32.67
CA ARG A 235 -15.00 7.71 -31.34
C ARG A 235 -16.01 6.89 -30.52
N ARG A 236 -15.68 5.62 -30.27
CA ARG A 236 -16.51 4.76 -29.38
C ARG A 236 -16.39 5.15 -27.91
N HIS A 237 -15.20 5.56 -27.47
CA HIS A 237 -14.92 6.02 -26.11
C HIS A 237 -14.63 7.52 -26.13
N ARG A 238 -15.10 8.27 -25.14
CA ARG A 238 -14.72 9.69 -24.99
C ARG A 238 -13.20 9.79 -24.81
N LEU A 239 -12.59 10.78 -25.45
CA LEU A 239 -11.14 10.99 -25.38
C LEU A 239 -10.67 11.15 -23.94
N SER A 240 -11.33 12.01 -23.16
CA SER A 240 -11.01 12.27 -21.76
C SER A 240 -11.01 11.01 -20.91
N SER A 241 -11.94 10.08 -21.13
CA SER A 241 -11.97 8.79 -20.42
C SER A 241 -10.80 7.88 -20.79
N VAL A 242 -10.41 7.83 -22.07
CA VAL A 242 -9.25 7.02 -22.50
C VAL A 242 -7.96 7.59 -21.92
N LEU A 243 -7.78 8.91 -21.99
CA LEU A 243 -6.62 9.60 -21.41
C LEU A 243 -6.59 9.46 -19.88
N SER A 244 -7.75 9.51 -19.22
CA SER A 244 -7.86 9.27 -17.77
C SER A 244 -7.46 7.87 -17.39
N ILE A 245 -7.88 6.85 -18.15
CA ILE A 245 -7.47 5.46 -17.92
C ILE A 245 -5.95 5.32 -18.07
N ALA A 246 -5.37 5.90 -19.12
CA ALA A 246 -3.93 5.86 -19.36
C ALA A 246 -3.13 6.56 -18.25
N ALA A 247 -3.54 7.78 -17.88
CA ALA A 247 -2.92 8.57 -16.82
C ALA A 247 -3.05 7.85 -15.46
N ALA A 248 -4.26 7.43 -15.09
CA ALA A 248 -4.52 6.73 -13.83
C ALA A 248 -3.73 5.41 -13.72
N ALA A 249 -3.70 4.61 -14.78
CA ALA A 249 -2.93 3.38 -14.83
C ALA A 249 -1.43 3.65 -14.66
N THR A 250 -0.90 4.68 -15.33
CA THR A 250 0.51 5.09 -15.20
C THR A 250 0.84 5.49 -13.77
N LEU A 251 -0.02 6.30 -13.14
CA LEU A 251 0.09 6.69 -11.73
C LEU A 251 0.04 5.47 -10.79
N CYS A 252 -0.78 4.47 -11.12
CA CYS A 252 -0.83 3.19 -10.39
C CYS A 252 0.35 2.25 -10.69
N GLY A 253 1.35 2.69 -11.46
CA GLY A 253 2.57 1.96 -11.76
C GLY A 253 2.49 1.00 -12.96
N MET A 254 1.40 1.04 -13.73
CA MET A 254 1.23 0.18 -14.91
C MET A 254 2.10 0.69 -16.06
N LYS A 255 2.81 -0.23 -16.72
CA LYS A 255 3.73 0.11 -17.82
C LYS A 255 3.25 -0.51 -19.14
N GLY A 256 3.08 0.35 -20.15
CA GLY A 256 2.67 -0.05 -21.50
C GLY A 256 1.17 -0.31 -21.64
N TYR A 257 0.71 -0.31 -22.89
CA TYR A 257 -0.72 -0.32 -23.23
C TYR A 257 -1.46 -1.55 -22.70
N LYS A 258 -0.85 -2.73 -22.79
CA LYS A 258 -1.42 -3.99 -22.28
C LYS A 258 -1.69 -3.95 -20.78
N ALA A 259 -0.74 -3.43 -19.99
CA ALA A 259 -0.90 -3.31 -18.54
C ALA A 259 -1.99 -2.29 -18.18
N MET A 260 -2.06 -1.17 -18.91
CA MET A 260 -3.11 -0.17 -18.73
C MET A 260 -4.51 -0.76 -19.00
N ALA A 261 -4.65 -1.49 -20.11
CA ALA A 261 -5.91 -2.15 -20.46
C ALA A 261 -6.30 -3.25 -19.46
N GLY A 262 -5.32 -4.03 -18.97
CA GLY A 262 -5.53 -5.02 -17.91
C GLY A 262 -6.02 -4.36 -16.62
N TRP A 263 -5.30 -3.32 -16.16
CA TRP A 263 -5.70 -2.55 -14.98
C TRP A 263 -7.11 -1.98 -15.11
N ALA A 264 -7.47 -1.42 -16.27
CA ALA A 264 -8.81 -0.91 -16.52
C ALA A 264 -9.89 -2.01 -16.40
N LYS A 265 -9.63 -3.23 -16.88
CA LYS A 265 -10.56 -4.37 -16.78
C LYS A 265 -10.79 -4.81 -15.34
N ASP A 266 -9.78 -4.68 -14.48
CA ASP A 266 -9.86 -5.07 -13.07
C ASP A 266 -10.58 -4.03 -12.19
N LEU A 267 -10.89 -2.85 -12.74
CA LEU A 267 -11.66 -1.82 -12.04
C LEU A 267 -13.12 -2.21 -11.89
N GLY A 268 -13.66 -2.02 -10.69
CA GLY A 268 -15.09 -2.13 -10.45
C GLY A 268 -15.90 -1.03 -11.14
N ASP A 269 -17.17 -1.30 -11.42
CA ASP A 269 -18.12 -0.44 -12.15
C ASP A 269 -18.15 1.02 -11.64
N LYS A 270 -18.13 1.22 -10.31
CA LYS A 270 -18.07 2.57 -9.70
C LYS A 270 -16.78 3.34 -10.04
N ALA A 271 -15.65 2.67 -10.18
CA ALA A 271 -14.38 3.32 -10.54
C ALA A 271 -14.37 3.68 -12.03
N LEU A 272 -14.87 2.79 -12.88
CA LEU A 272 -15.04 3.06 -14.32
C LEU A 272 -15.98 4.25 -14.57
N GLY A 273 -17.07 4.34 -13.82
CA GLY A 273 -17.98 5.48 -13.88
C GLY A 273 -17.34 6.80 -13.46
N ARG A 274 -16.45 6.78 -12.46
CA ARG A 274 -15.70 7.98 -12.05
C ARG A 274 -14.73 8.44 -13.13
N LEU A 275 -14.06 7.51 -13.81
CA LEU A 275 -13.17 7.82 -14.94
C LEU A 275 -13.93 8.15 -16.23
N GLY A 276 -15.25 8.33 -16.16
CA GLY A 276 -16.07 8.76 -17.30
C GLY A 276 -16.22 7.71 -18.39
N CYS A 277 -15.99 6.42 -18.11
CA CYS A 277 -16.24 5.37 -19.09
C CYS A 277 -17.71 5.41 -19.54
N ARG A 278 -17.98 5.00 -20.79
CA ARG A 278 -19.36 4.94 -21.30
C ARG A 278 -20.08 3.71 -20.76
N ARG A 279 -21.41 3.77 -20.67
CA ARG A 279 -22.25 2.61 -20.35
C ARG A 279 -22.84 1.99 -21.61
N VAL A 280 -22.86 0.67 -21.68
CA VAL A 280 -23.56 -0.12 -22.70
C VAL A 280 -24.24 -1.27 -21.97
N ASN A 281 -25.55 -1.49 -22.22
CA ASN A 281 -26.34 -2.53 -21.57
C ASN A 281 -26.21 -2.54 -20.04
N GLY A 282 -26.21 -1.34 -19.43
CA GLY A 282 -26.12 -1.17 -17.98
C GLY A 282 -24.70 -1.31 -17.39
N GLN A 283 -23.68 -1.66 -18.16
CA GLN A 283 -22.31 -1.84 -17.66
C GLN A 283 -21.34 -0.82 -18.26
N TYR A 284 -20.35 -0.37 -17.47
CA TYR A 284 -19.29 0.47 -18.01
C TYR A 284 -18.34 -0.31 -18.92
N VAL A 285 -18.06 0.21 -20.11
CA VAL A 285 -17.18 -0.42 -21.10
C VAL A 285 -15.81 0.22 -21.07
N VAL A 286 -14.80 -0.61 -20.82
CA VAL A 286 -13.38 -0.21 -20.81
C VAL A 286 -12.81 -0.08 -22.22
N PRO A 287 -11.90 0.90 -22.47
CA PRO A 287 -11.16 0.94 -23.72
C PRO A 287 -10.22 -0.26 -23.83
N SER A 288 -10.09 -0.82 -25.04
CA SER A 288 -9.13 -1.89 -25.31
C SER A 288 -7.69 -1.37 -25.40
N GLU A 289 -6.72 -2.28 -25.36
CA GLU A 289 -5.31 -1.96 -25.60
C GLU A 289 -5.12 -1.17 -26.91
N SER A 290 -5.75 -1.62 -28.00
CA SER A 290 -5.67 -0.95 -29.30
C SER A 290 -6.23 0.47 -29.26
N VAL A 291 -7.33 0.71 -28.52
CA VAL A 291 -7.94 2.05 -28.39
C VAL A 291 -7.02 2.97 -27.58
N ILE A 292 -6.45 2.48 -26.48
CA ILE A 292 -5.50 3.25 -25.66
C ILE A 292 -4.28 3.63 -26.50
N ARG A 293 -3.72 2.67 -27.25
CA ARG A 293 -2.58 2.90 -28.14
C ARG A 293 -2.89 3.91 -29.24
N ASP A 294 -4.02 3.75 -29.94
CA ASP A 294 -4.42 4.65 -31.04
C ASP A 294 -4.58 6.10 -30.56
N VAL A 295 -5.19 6.30 -29.38
CA VAL A 295 -5.31 7.64 -28.78
C VAL A 295 -3.94 8.22 -28.43
N LEU A 296 -3.11 7.49 -27.68
CA LEU A 296 -1.83 8.01 -27.20
C LEU A 296 -0.83 8.32 -28.32
N ILE A 297 -0.92 7.63 -29.46
CA ILE A 297 -0.06 7.90 -30.63
C ILE A 297 -0.49 9.18 -31.37
N ARG A 298 -1.79 9.53 -31.34
CA ARG A 298 -2.35 10.62 -32.15
C ARG A 298 -2.53 11.94 -31.42
N VAL A 299 -2.67 11.90 -30.10
CA VAL A 299 -2.86 13.12 -29.29
C VAL A 299 -1.59 13.96 -29.32
N ASP A 300 -1.76 15.28 -29.44
CA ASP A 300 -0.65 16.22 -29.36
C ASP A 300 0.06 16.08 -28.00
N PRO A 301 1.36 15.73 -27.99
CA PRO A 301 2.10 15.49 -26.75
C PRO A 301 2.23 16.76 -25.89
N ALA A 302 2.32 17.96 -26.47
CA ALA A 302 2.46 19.21 -25.73
C ALA A 302 1.15 19.58 -25.01
N VAL A 303 0.02 19.39 -25.69
CA VAL A 303 -1.30 19.64 -25.09
C VAL A 303 -1.59 18.63 -23.97
N LEU A 304 -1.26 17.36 -24.18
CA LEU A 304 -1.40 16.32 -23.16
C LEU A 304 -0.52 16.59 -21.95
N ASP A 305 0.74 17.00 -22.16
CA ASP A 305 1.65 17.35 -21.07
C ASP A 305 1.11 18.54 -20.27
N GLY A 306 0.62 19.59 -20.93
CA GLY A 306 -0.02 20.73 -20.25
C GLY A 306 -1.23 20.33 -19.38
N ALA A 307 -2.06 19.38 -19.84
CA ALA A 307 -3.16 18.83 -19.05
C ALA A 307 -2.68 18.05 -17.82
N LEU A 308 -1.64 17.24 -17.97
CA LEU A 308 -1.01 16.51 -16.87
C LEU A 308 -0.32 17.45 -15.87
N GLN A 309 0.29 18.54 -16.33
CA GLN A 309 0.85 19.58 -15.47
C GLN A 309 -0.23 20.26 -14.63
N LYS A 310 -1.39 20.58 -15.21
CA LYS A 310 -2.55 21.10 -14.45
C LYS A 310 -3.02 20.12 -13.38
N TRP A 311 -3.09 18.82 -13.71
CA TRP A 311 -3.42 17.78 -12.73
C TRP A 311 -2.41 17.75 -11.59
N ASN A 312 -1.12 17.77 -11.93
CA ASN A 312 -0.05 17.75 -10.96
C ASN A 312 -0.07 19.00 -10.07
N ALA A 313 -0.28 20.20 -10.62
CA ALA A 313 -0.41 21.41 -9.83
C ALA A 313 -1.58 21.36 -8.83
N ALA A 314 -2.65 20.62 -9.16
CA ALA A 314 -3.82 20.50 -8.30
C ALA A 314 -3.68 19.41 -7.21
N PHE A 315 -2.89 18.36 -7.43
CA PHE A 315 -2.91 17.16 -6.58
C PHE A 315 -1.55 16.63 -6.16
N ALA A 316 -0.46 17.10 -6.76
CA ALA A 316 0.87 16.68 -6.32
C ALA A 316 1.19 17.36 -4.99
N PRO A 317 1.82 16.64 -4.04
CA PRO A 317 2.32 17.26 -2.82
C PRO A 317 3.41 18.28 -3.16
N ASP A 318 3.52 19.33 -2.35
CA ASP A 318 4.60 20.31 -2.47
C ASP A 318 5.95 19.61 -2.39
N ASP A 319 6.81 19.87 -3.37
CA ASP A 319 8.17 19.35 -3.36
C ASP A 319 9.04 20.13 -2.38
N LYS A 320 9.50 19.45 -1.32
CA LYS A 320 10.53 20.02 -0.44
C LYS A 320 11.91 20.02 -1.08
N CYS A 321 12.13 19.16 -2.09
CA CYS A 321 13.39 19.01 -2.80
C CYS A 321 13.15 18.81 -4.29
N ILE A 322 13.98 19.44 -5.13
CA ILE A 322 13.94 19.32 -6.59
C ILE A 322 15.23 18.64 -7.06
N ALA A 323 15.11 17.60 -7.86
CA ALA A 323 16.22 17.00 -8.58
C ALA A 323 16.43 17.75 -9.89
N VAL A 324 17.65 18.18 -10.18
CA VAL A 324 17.99 18.87 -11.43
C VAL A 324 18.93 17.97 -12.23
N ASP A 325 18.55 17.63 -13.46
CA ASP A 325 19.37 16.88 -14.42
C ASP A 325 19.57 17.70 -15.69
N GLY A 326 20.82 17.85 -16.12
CA GLY A 326 21.19 18.58 -17.32
C GLY A 326 21.77 17.63 -18.35
N LYS A 327 21.24 17.65 -19.57
CA LYS A 327 21.80 16.92 -20.72
C LYS A 327 22.28 17.89 -21.78
N THR A 328 23.52 17.68 -22.21
CA THR A 328 24.08 18.33 -23.39
C THR A 328 23.74 17.48 -24.60
N MET A 329 23.04 18.06 -25.57
CA MET A 329 22.67 17.35 -26.78
C MET A 329 23.86 17.26 -27.72
N CYS A 330 24.30 16.03 -28.02
CA CYS A 330 25.32 15.80 -29.04
C CYS A 330 24.80 16.26 -30.41
N ASN A 331 25.62 17.05 -31.12
CA ASN A 331 25.36 17.57 -32.48
C ASN A 331 24.16 18.53 -32.63
N ALA A 332 23.59 19.05 -31.53
CA ALA A 332 22.57 20.11 -31.59
C ALA A 332 23.22 21.47 -31.32
N VAL A 333 23.88 22.00 -32.34
CA VAL A 333 24.55 23.30 -32.32
C VAL A 333 23.59 24.34 -32.92
N ASP A 334 23.42 25.48 -32.25
CA ASP A 334 22.60 26.58 -32.79
C ASP A 334 23.31 27.37 -33.88
N ASP A 335 22.60 28.29 -34.53
CA ASP A 335 23.11 29.11 -35.63
C ASP A 335 24.29 30.03 -35.22
N LYS A 336 24.59 30.12 -33.91
CA LYS A 336 25.71 30.88 -33.33
C LYS A 336 26.88 29.99 -32.90
N GLY A 337 26.82 28.68 -33.15
CA GLY A 337 27.88 27.75 -32.82
C GLY A 337 27.82 27.18 -31.40
N HIS A 338 26.74 27.42 -30.64
CA HIS A 338 26.63 26.97 -29.25
C HIS A 338 25.91 25.64 -29.12
N GLN A 339 26.40 24.80 -28.20
CA GLN A 339 25.79 23.51 -27.93
C GLN A 339 24.50 23.65 -27.11
N THR A 340 23.45 22.93 -27.53
CA THR A 340 22.16 22.95 -26.84
C THR A 340 22.22 22.18 -25.52
N HIS A 341 21.90 22.87 -24.43
CA HIS A 341 21.68 22.26 -23.11
C HIS A 341 20.19 22.17 -22.79
N ILE A 342 19.75 21.00 -22.37
CA ILE A 342 18.41 20.76 -21.85
C ILE A 342 18.54 20.53 -20.36
N MET A 343 17.87 21.35 -19.55
CA MET A 343 17.81 21.16 -18.11
C MET A 343 16.40 20.75 -17.71
N SER A 344 16.32 19.65 -16.95
CA SER A 344 15.10 19.14 -16.36
C SER A 344 15.15 19.33 -14.86
N ALA A 345 14.19 20.05 -14.29
CA ALA A 345 14.01 20.11 -12.84
C ALA A 345 12.79 19.28 -12.47
N VAL A 346 12.99 18.20 -11.72
CA VAL A 346 11.96 17.24 -11.36
C VAL A 346 11.78 17.20 -9.85
N GLY A 347 10.57 17.44 -9.38
CA GLY A 347 10.21 17.29 -7.97
C GLY A 347 10.50 15.91 -7.43
N HIS A 348 11.19 15.81 -6.29
CA HIS A 348 11.56 14.50 -5.75
C HIS A 348 10.33 13.72 -5.22
N GLN A 349 9.30 14.42 -4.75
CA GLN A 349 8.11 13.81 -4.17
C GLN A 349 6.98 13.72 -5.20
N SER A 350 6.81 14.78 -5.99
CA SER A 350 5.76 14.91 -6.99
C SER A 350 6.09 14.20 -8.31
N ALA A 351 7.39 13.98 -8.59
CA ALA A 351 7.92 13.64 -9.92
C ALA A 351 7.52 14.63 -11.02
N VAL A 352 7.08 15.84 -10.65
CA VAL A 352 6.67 16.90 -11.57
C VAL A 352 7.90 17.49 -12.23
N CYS A 353 7.93 17.51 -13.56
CA CYS A 353 8.93 18.27 -14.29
C CYS A 353 8.53 19.75 -14.27
N HIS A 354 9.15 20.52 -13.39
CA HIS A 354 8.95 21.97 -13.24
C HIS A 354 9.51 22.78 -14.42
N THR A 355 10.44 22.18 -15.16
CA THR A 355 10.98 22.76 -16.39
C THR A 355 11.63 21.66 -17.22
N GLN A 356 11.32 21.62 -18.51
CA GLN A 356 12.20 21.06 -19.53
C GLN A 356 12.37 22.15 -20.60
N LYS A 357 13.28 23.09 -20.35
CA LYS A 357 13.57 24.19 -21.29
C LYS A 357 14.98 24.04 -21.83
N LYS A 358 15.18 24.46 -23.08
CA LYS A 358 16.48 24.89 -23.58
C LYS A 358 17.01 25.92 -22.58
N SER A 359 18.12 25.63 -21.91
CA SER A 359 18.74 26.61 -21.03
C SER A 359 19.19 27.78 -21.89
N ALA A 360 18.63 28.97 -21.67
CA ALA A 360 19.31 30.18 -22.14
C ALA A 360 20.61 30.32 -21.33
N LEU A 361 21.63 30.95 -21.93
CA LEU A 361 22.84 31.29 -21.21
C LEU A 361 22.49 32.17 -20.00
N CYS A 362 22.95 31.77 -18.81
CA CYS A 362 23.14 32.75 -17.75
C CYS A 362 24.28 33.68 -18.19
N PRO A 363 24.13 35.01 -18.00
CA PRO A 363 25.11 36.00 -18.42
C PRO A 363 26.47 35.83 -17.74
#